data_AF-A0A8H3H3U2-F1
#
_entry.id   AF-A0A8H3H3U2-F1
#
_cell.length_a   1.000
_cell.length_b   1.000
_cell.length_c   1.000
_cell.angle_alpha   90.00
_cell.angle_beta   90.00
_cell.angle_gamma   90.00
#
_symmetry.space_group_name_H-M   'P 1'
#
loop_
_entity.id
_entity.type
_entity.pdbx_description
1 polymer ?
#
loop_
_entity_poly.entity_id
_entity_poly.type
_entity_poly.pdbx_seq_one_letter_code
_entity_poly.pdbx_strand_id
1 'polypeptide(L)'
;MSVLHFYVRGHQVLPLVGGATGAVGDPGGRTAERKLMSVHTINENKHKLAAQLEHLFSLGAARAAKYLEINLERLAPPKVLDNLAWTSNLTLLDFLRDIGKHAKVNVMISRDSVKSRLESSQGISFTEFSYQLLQAHDYLHLYTTHGCRLQVGGADQWGNIVAGIDLIKRRHGTQEGKEEEQSEPAYGFTVPLLTTPSGEKFGKSAGNAVWVNSEMTPVLDFYQYFVRQSDAAVGNLLRIFTFLPLDQIETIISRHEEDPGKRYAQRILAHETTSLIHGESLAHQAAAASRVLYESDIHSTSLSSFRNALKGDRRLVILPSNKLLTTPMVNLLVEGGLVKSKNQADTLAKQGGLQLNGSKESNPRRVLQMDDFVNGEFAIIRKGNEHLILGLEN
;
A
#
# COMPACT_ATOMS: atom_id res chain seq x y z
N MET A 1 -5.04 -6.39 -6.03
CA MET A 1 -6.30 -7.13 -5.87
C MET A 1 -6.88 -7.62 -7.18
N SER A 2 -7.33 -6.78 -8.11
CA SER A 2 -8.03 -7.27 -9.32
C SER A 2 -7.19 -8.22 -10.16
N VAL A 3 -5.92 -7.90 -10.43
CA VAL A 3 -4.99 -8.81 -11.13
C VAL A 3 -4.76 -10.10 -10.33
N LEU A 4 -4.73 -10.03 -9.00
CA LEU A 4 -4.62 -11.21 -8.15
C LEU A 4 -5.86 -12.12 -8.26
N HIS A 5 -7.06 -11.55 -8.43
CA HIS A 5 -8.28 -12.33 -8.71
C HIS A 5 -8.25 -13.03 -10.07
N PHE A 6 -7.65 -12.43 -11.11
CA PHE A 6 -7.40 -13.11 -12.38
C PHE A 6 -6.39 -14.24 -12.20
N TYR A 7 -5.29 -13.95 -11.51
CA TYR A 7 -4.23 -14.91 -11.23
C TYR A 7 -4.77 -16.18 -10.57
N VAL A 8 -5.44 -16.05 -9.42
CA VAL A 8 -5.94 -17.21 -8.66
C VAL A 8 -7.06 -17.97 -9.37
N ARG A 9 -7.60 -17.45 -10.48
CA ARG A 9 -8.57 -18.12 -11.36
C ARG A 9 -7.93 -18.73 -12.61
N GLY A 10 -6.60 -18.85 -12.63
CA GLY A 10 -5.85 -19.55 -13.68
C GLY A 10 -5.50 -18.70 -14.89
N HIS A 11 -5.77 -17.40 -14.88
CA HIS A 11 -5.30 -16.52 -15.95
C HIS A 11 -3.79 -16.26 -15.80
N GLN A 12 -3.07 -16.27 -16.94
CA GLN A 12 -1.71 -15.77 -16.97
C GLN A 12 -1.71 -14.25 -16.76
N VAL A 13 -1.03 -13.79 -15.71
CA VAL A 13 -0.90 -12.36 -15.41
C VAL A 13 0.52 -11.88 -15.63
N LEU A 14 0.65 -10.66 -16.13
CA LEU A 14 1.92 -10.03 -16.50
C LEU A 14 2.08 -8.70 -15.73
N PRO A 15 2.48 -8.73 -14.44
CA PRO A 15 2.76 -7.51 -13.71
C PRO A 15 3.91 -6.74 -14.37
N LEU A 16 3.67 -5.47 -14.71
CA LEU A 16 4.64 -4.63 -15.40
C LEU A 16 5.14 -3.52 -14.47
N VAL A 17 6.45 -3.49 -14.24
CA VAL A 17 7.15 -2.39 -13.59
C VAL A 17 7.66 -1.41 -14.66
N GLY A 18 7.40 -0.12 -14.44
CA GLY A 18 7.73 0.94 -15.40
C GLY A 18 9.15 1.47 -15.25
N GLY A 19 10.19 0.71 -15.62
CA GLY A 19 11.57 1.21 -15.61
C GLY A 19 11.79 2.38 -16.58
N ALA A 20 11.23 2.31 -17.80
CA ALA A 20 11.31 3.39 -18.78
C ALA A 20 10.28 4.48 -18.52
N THR A 21 9.01 4.10 -18.29
CA THR A 21 7.92 5.06 -18.01
C THR A 21 8.13 5.81 -16.69
N GLY A 22 8.82 5.21 -15.70
CA GLY A 22 9.23 5.86 -14.46
C GLY A 22 10.25 6.98 -14.65
N ALA A 23 11.06 6.94 -15.71
CA ALA A 23 11.98 8.01 -16.08
C ALA A 23 11.27 9.21 -16.74
N VAL A 24 10.08 8.99 -17.32
CA VAL A 24 9.28 10.02 -18.01
C VAL A 24 8.27 10.66 -17.05
N GLY A 25 7.50 9.83 -16.35
CA GLY A 25 6.47 10.26 -15.42
C GLY A 25 5.07 10.38 -16.04
N ASP A 26 4.08 9.73 -15.41
CA ASP A 26 2.67 9.83 -15.79
C ASP A 26 2.07 11.17 -15.33
N PRO A 27 1.49 11.99 -16.24
CA PRO A 27 0.76 13.20 -15.87
C PRO A 27 -0.62 12.94 -15.24
N GLY A 28 -1.14 11.70 -15.31
CA GLY A 28 -2.47 11.32 -14.82
C GLY A 28 -2.76 11.74 -13.38
N GLY A 29 -3.82 12.54 -13.21
CA GLY A 29 -4.38 12.89 -11.89
C GLY A 29 -3.50 13.76 -11.00
N ARG A 30 -2.55 14.53 -11.57
CA ARG A 30 -1.67 15.47 -10.84
C ARG A 30 -1.80 16.90 -11.34
N THR A 31 -1.47 17.84 -10.46
CA THR A 31 -1.53 19.29 -10.73
C THR A 31 -0.17 19.92 -11.07
N ALA A 32 0.94 19.21 -10.81
CA ALA A 32 2.31 19.70 -11.03
C ALA A 32 3.20 18.64 -11.71
N GLU A 33 4.22 19.12 -12.43
CA GLU A 33 5.20 18.28 -13.15
C GLU A 33 6.03 17.43 -12.18
N ARG A 34 6.41 16.22 -12.61
CA ARG A 34 7.27 15.34 -11.79
C ARG A 34 8.72 15.83 -11.78
N LYS A 35 9.35 15.78 -10.61
CA LYS A 35 10.82 15.81 -10.54
C LYS A 35 11.38 14.52 -11.13
N LEU A 36 12.27 14.66 -12.10
CA LEU A 36 12.99 13.53 -12.69
C LEU A 36 13.84 12.84 -11.62
N MET A 37 13.78 11.52 -11.61
CA MET A 37 14.54 10.68 -10.68
C MET A 37 15.87 10.26 -11.31
N SER A 38 16.90 10.01 -10.49
CA SER A 38 18.15 9.45 -11.01
C SER A 38 17.93 8.02 -11.51
N VAL A 39 18.69 7.60 -12.52
CA VAL A 39 18.67 6.23 -13.04
C VAL A 39 18.95 5.21 -11.93
N HIS A 40 19.86 5.53 -11.02
CA HIS A 40 20.17 4.68 -9.87
C HIS A 40 18.92 4.47 -8.99
N THR A 41 18.23 5.56 -8.62
CA THR A 41 17.00 5.49 -7.81
C THR A 41 15.86 4.75 -8.54
N ILE A 42 15.71 4.93 -9.85
CA ILE A 42 14.73 4.19 -10.65
C ILE A 42 15.04 2.69 -10.60
N ASN A 43 16.32 2.33 -10.75
CA ASN A 43 16.76 0.94 -10.67
C ASN A 43 16.57 0.35 -9.26
N GLU A 44 16.84 1.07 -8.18
CA GLU A 44 16.55 0.56 -6.83
C GLU A 44 15.05 0.35 -6.62
N ASN A 45 14.23 1.32 -7.04
CA ASN A 45 12.79 1.25 -6.87
C ASN A 45 12.17 0.11 -7.67
N LYS A 46 12.59 -0.12 -8.92
CA LYS A 46 12.02 -1.20 -9.73
C LYS A 46 12.31 -2.58 -9.14
N HIS A 47 13.50 -2.82 -8.58
CA HIS A 47 13.82 -4.09 -7.91
C HIS A 47 12.98 -4.27 -6.65
N LYS A 48 12.84 -3.23 -5.83
CA LYS A 48 12.00 -3.26 -4.62
C LYS A 48 10.52 -3.51 -4.96
N LEU A 49 9.99 -2.85 -5.99
CA LEU A 49 8.61 -3.03 -6.46
C LEU A 49 8.38 -4.43 -7.04
N ALA A 50 9.34 -4.96 -7.80
CA ALA A 50 9.25 -6.32 -8.33
C ALA A 50 9.19 -7.36 -7.19
N ALA A 51 10.10 -7.27 -6.22
CA ALA A 51 10.11 -8.14 -5.05
C ALA A 51 8.80 -8.04 -4.24
N GLN A 52 8.25 -6.83 -4.08
CA GLN A 52 6.96 -6.62 -3.42
C GLN A 52 5.79 -7.25 -4.18
N LEU A 53 5.77 -7.17 -5.51
CA LEU A 53 4.76 -7.80 -6.34
C LEU A 53 4.85 -9.32 -6.26
N GLU A 54 6.04 -9.90 -6.39
CA GLU A 54 6.27 -11.34 -6.25
C GLU A 54 5.78 -11.86 -4.88
N HIS A 55 6.14 -11.14 -3.81
CA HIS A 55 5.69 -11.47 -2.46
C HIS A 55 4.16 -11.39 -2.33
N LEU A 56 3.54 -10.32 -2.86
CA LEU A 56 2.09 -10.14 -2.86
C LEU A 56 1.36 -11.27 -3.61
N PHE A 57 1.88 -11.73 -4.76
CA PHE A 57 1.26 -12.82 -5.50
C PHE A 57 1.37 -14.15 -4.76
N SER A 58 2.52 -14.42 -4.15
CA SER A 58 2.74 -15.62 -3.34
C SER A 58 1.80 -15.68 -2.13
N LEU A 59 1.83 -14.64 -1.28
CA LEU A 59 0.93 -14.55 -0.13
C LEU A 59 -0.53 -14.46 -0.54
N GLY A 60 -0.82 -13.77 -1.64
CA GLY A 60 -2.14 -13.62 -2.19
C GLY A 60 -2.78 -14.93 -2.64
N ALA A 61 -2.03 -15.78 -3.32
CA ALA A 61 -2.49 -17.11 -3.69
C ALA A 61 -2.75 -17.98 -2.45
N ALA A 62 -1.82 -17.97 -1.48
CA ALA A 62 -1.99 -18.69 -0.22
C ALA A 62 -3.22 -18.20 0.57
N ARG A 63 -3.50 -16.89 0.56
CA ARG A 63 -4.69 -16.33 1.21
C ARG A 63 -5.97 -16.70 0.47
N ALA A 64 -5.97 -16.61 -0.85
CA ALA A 64 -7.11 -16.96 -1.67
C ALA A 64 -7.49 -18.44 -1.52
N ALA A 65 -6.51 -19.35 -1.36
CA ALA A 65 -6.73 -20.78 -1.20
C ALA A 65 -7.50 -21.16 0.08
N LYS A 66 -7.64 -20.22 1.04
CA LYS A 66 -8.52 -20.42 2.21
C LYS A 66 -10.01 -20.33 1.86
N TYR A 67 -10.35 -19.66 0.76
CA TYR A 67 -11.73 -19.32 0.39
C TYR A 67 -12.14 -19.85 -0.98
N LEU A 68 -11.16 -20.16 -1.84
CA LEU A 68 -11.36 -20.61 -3.21
C LEU A 68 -10.68 -21.97 -3.40
N GLU A 69 -11.32 -22.84 -4.19
CA GLU A 69 -10.70 -24.08 -4.64
C GLU A 69 -9.63 -23.77 -5.69
N ILE A 70 -8.37 -23.71 -5.25
CA ILE A 70 -7.23 -23.38 -6.10
C ILE A 70 -6.22 -24.53 -6.06
N ASN A 71 -5.82 -25.01 -7.23
CA ASN A 71 -4.66 -25.88 -7.33
C ASN A 71 -3.39 -25.01 -7.36
N LEU A 72 -2.77 -24.82 -6.20
CA LEU A 72 -1.57 -23.98 -6.04
C LEU A 72 -0.37 -24.53 -6.84
N GLU A 73 -0.25 -25.85 -7.02
CA GLU A 73 0.86 -26.45 -7.77
C GLU A 73 0.82 -26.11 -9.27
N ARG A 74 -0.40 -25.89 -9.80
CA ARG A 74 -0.61 -25.46 -11.19
C ARG A 74 -0.48 -23.95 -11.38
N LEU A 75 -0.39 -23.20 -10.29
CA LEU A 75 -0.38 -21.75 -10.33
C LEU A 75 1.06 -21.23 -10.38
N ALA A 76 1.63 -21.20 -11.58
CA ALA A 76 2.98 -20.67 -11.79
C ALA A 76 3.10 -19.22 -11.27
N PRO A 77 4.15 -18.86 -10.51
CA PRO A 77 4.36 -17.49 -10.08
C PRO A 77 4.38 -16.53 -11.27
N PRO A 78 3.72 -15.36 -11.19
CA PRO A 78 3.68 -14.45 -12.31
C PRO A 78 5.05 -13.81 -12.54
N LYS A 79 5.46 -13.75 -13.80
CA LYS A 79 6.71 -13.11 -14.19
C LYS A 79 6.52 -11.59 -14.15
N VAL A 80 7.18 -10.93 -13.20
CA VAL A 80 7.25 -9.47 -13.19
C VAL A 80 8.15 -9.01 -14.34
N LEU A 81 7.62 -8.16 -15.21
CA LEU A 81 8.32 -7.61 -16.36
C LEU A 81 8.75 -6.16 -16.10
N ASP A 82 9.79 -5.71 -16.81
CA ASP A 82 10.26 -4.32 -16.80
C ASP A 82 10.21 -3.77 -18.24
N ASN A 83 9.44 -2.69 -18.47
CA ASN A 83 9.34 -2.12 -19.82
C ASN A 83 10.65 -1.52 -20.34
N LEU A 84 11.62 -1.27 -19.47
CA LEU A 84 12.95 -0.87 -19.91
C LEU A 84 13.57 -1.90 -20.87
N ALA A 85 13.23 -3.19 -20.73
CA ALA A 85 13.78 -4.27 -21.54
C ALA A 85 13.50 -4.13 -23.05
N TRP A 86 12.39 -3.51 -23.46
CA TRP A 86 12.09 -3.23 -24.86
C TRP A 86 12.19 -1.76 -25.21
N THR A 87 12.00 -0.85 -24.25
CA THR A 87 12.09 0.59 -24.51
C THR A 87 13.53 1.07 -24.64
N SER A 88 14.52 0.44 -24.01
CA SER A 88 15.92 0.89 -24.07
C SER A 88 16.54 0.81 -25.47
N ASN A 89 16.06 -0.12 -26.29
CA ASN A 89 16.54 -0.34 -27.66
C ASN A 89 15.70 0.39 -28.71
N LEU A 90 14.63 1.07 -28.27
CA LEU A 90 13.76 1.82 -29.17
C LEU A 90 14.40 3.17 -29.49
N THR A 91 14.91 3.32 -30.71
CA THR A 91 15.47 4.60 -31.15
C THR A 91 14.36 5.65 -31.29
N LEU A 92 14.71 6.93 -31.23
CA LEU A 92 13.74 8.01 -31.43
C LEU A 92 13.06 7.91 -32.81
N LEU A 93 13.81 7.52 -33.85
CA LEU A 93 13.26 7.36 -35.20
C LEU A 93 12.27 6.19 -35.26
N ASP A 94 12.60 5.05 -34.64
CA ASP A 94 11.67 3.92 -34.54
C ASP A 94 10.43 4.34 -33.75
N PHE A 95 10.57 5.03 -32.62
CA PHE A 95 9.44 5.52 -31.84
C PHE A 95 8.51 6.41 -32.67
N LEU A 96 9.04 7.41 -33.38
CA LEU A 96 8.23 8.32 -34.19
C LEU A 96 7.57 7.61 -35.37
N ARG A 97 8.30 6.72 -36.06
CA ARG A 97 7.81 6.01 -37.24
C ARG A 97 6.82 4.90 -36.90
N ASP A 98 7.06 4.17 -35.83
CA ASP A 98 6.36 2.91 -35.56
C ASP A 98 5.22 3.09 -34.55
N ILE A 99 5.31 4.11 -33.69
CA ILE A 99 4.29 4.43 -32.68
C ILE A 99 3.71 5.82 -32.96
N GLY A 100 4.57 6.84 -33.11
CA GLY A 100 4.19 8.24 -33.27
C GLY A 100 3.29 8.51 -34.47
N LYS A 101 3.50 7.86 -35.61
CA LYS A 101 2.64 8.01 -36.81
C LYS A 101 1.17 7.66 -36.56
N HIS A 102 0.91 6.81 -35.57
CA HIS A 102 -0.43 6.41 -35.20
C HIS A 102 -1.03 7.35 -34.14
N ALA A 103 -0.28 8.30 -33.60
CA ALA A 103 -0.74 9.22 -32.56
C ALA A 103 -1.28 10.52 -33.18
N LYS A 104 -2.61 10.66 -33.23
CA LYS A 104 -3.24 11.93 -33.65
C LYS A 104 -3.18 12.93 -32.50
N VAL A 105 -2.38 14.00 -32.64
CA VAL A 105 -2.20 15.04 -31.61
C VAL A 105 -3.54 15.57 -31.08
N ASN A 106 -4.50 15.88 -31.95
CA ASN A 106 -5.82 16.36 -31.56
C ASN A 106 -6.58 15.39 -30.63
N VAL A 107 -6.38 14.07 -30.81
CA VAL A 107 -6.96 13.05 -29.92
C VAL A 107 -6.23 13.03 -28.59
N MET A 108 -4.90 13.13 -28.60
CA MET A 108 -4.10 13.14 -27.36
C MET A 108 -4.47 14.31 -26.45
N ILE A 109 -4.59 15.53 -27.01
CA ILE A 109 -4.92 16.75 -26.24
C ILE A 109 -6.36 16.73 -25.72
N SER A 110 -7.27 16.00 -26.38
CA SER A 110 -8.69 15.95 -25.98
C SER A 110 -8.95 15.11 -24.73
N ARG A 111 -7.96 14.31 -24.29
CA ARG A 111 -8.08 13.46 -23.10
C ARG A 111 -8.07 14.31 -21.84
N ASP A 112 -8.98 14.05 -20.91
CA ASP A 112 -9.18 14.86 -19.71
C ASP A 112 -7.89 15.07 -18.88
N SER A 113 -7.05 14.04 -18.77
CA SER A 113 -5.77 14.11 -18.06
C SER A 113 -4.76 15.06 -18.70
N VAL A 114 -4.78 15.19 -20.02
CA VAL A 114 -3.89 16.08 -20.78
C VAL A 114 -4.51 17.47 -20.88
N LYS A 115 -5.81 17.54 -21.18
CA LYS A 115 -6.57 18.79 -21.30
C LYS A 115 -6.48 19.64 -20.03
N SER A 116 -6.73 19.04 -18.87
CA SER A 116 -6.62 19.74 -17.57
C SER A 116 -5.22 20.29 -17.28
N ARG A 117 -4.16 19.59 -17.72
CA ARG A 117 -2.77 20.07 -17.59
C ARG A 117 -2.44 21.18 -18.59
N LEU A 118 -2.92 21.07 -19.82
CA LEU A 118 -2.76 22.10 -20.85
C LEU A 118 -3.43 23.42 -20.45
N GLU A 119 -4.59 23.37 -19.80
CA GLU A 119 -5.31 24.54 -19.30
C GLU A 119 -4.68 25.13 -18.01
N SER A 120 -3.76 24.40 -17.36
CA SER A 120 -3.07 24.87 -16.17
C SER A 120 -1.94 25.85 -16.50
N SER A 121 -1.62 26.76 -15.57
CA SER A 121 -0.56 27.74 -15.74
C SER A 121 0.85 27.14 -15.93
N GLN A 122 1.04 25.86 -15.60
CA GLN A 122 2.30 25.14 -15.79
C GLN A 122 2.41 24.45 -17.15
N GLY A 123 1.29 24.24 -17.86
CA GLY A 123 1.25 23.46 -19.09
C GLY A 123 1.64 21.98 -18.90
N ILE A 124 1.98 21.33 -20.02
CA ILE A 124 2.48 19.95 -20.07
C ILE A 124 3.75 19.90 -20.93
N SER A 125 4.80 19.24 -20.44
CA SER A 125 6.04 19.07 -21.22
C SER A 125 5.88 18.00 -22.31
N PHE A 126 6.71 18.06 -23.36
CA PHE A 126 6.70 17.02 -24.41
C PHE A 126 7.00 15.63 -23.85
N THR A 127 7.83 15.57 -22.80
CA THR A 127 8.14 14.36 -22.03
C THR A 127 6.88 13.76 -21.42
N GLU A 128 6.13 14.52 -20.62
CA GLU A 128 4.86 14.06 -20.03
C GLU A 128 3.80 13.73 -21.10
N PHE A 129 3.73 14.54 -22.18
CA PHE A 129 2.80 14.32 -23.29
C PHE A 129 3.07 13.01 -24.04
N SER A 130 4.34 12.60 -24.13
CA SER A 130 4.76 11.36 -24.79
C SER A 130 4.50 10.10 -23.95
N TYR A 131 4.20 10.25 -22.65
CA TYR A 131 3.98 9.13 -21.73
C TYR A 131 2.92 8.14 -22.23
N GLN A 132 1.78 8.65 -22.74
CA GLN A 132 0.70 7.77 -23.19
C GLN A 132 1.14 6.84 -24.33
N LEU A 133 2.08 7.28 -25.16
CA LEU A 133 2.58 6.52 -26.31
C LEU A 133 3.52 5.41 -25.86
N LEU A 134 4.31 5.66 -24.82
CA LEU A 134 5.14 4.64 -24.19
C LEU A 134 4.28 3.54 -23.57
N GLN A 135 3.23 3.91 -22.81
CA GLN A 135 2.31 2.91 -22.25
C GLN A 135 1.50 2.18 -23.34
N ALA A 136 1.12 2.86 -24.43
CA ALA A 136 0.48 2.22 -25.58
C ALA A 136 1.41 1.19 -26.23
N HIS A 137 2.70 1.53 -26.38
CA HIS A 137 3.73 0.64 -26.89
C HIS A 137 3.95 -0.57 -25.98
N ASP A 138 3.93 -0.38 -24.65
CA ASP A 138 4.00 -1.49 -23.70
C ASP A 138 2.85 -2.49 -23.95
N TYR A 139 1.63 -2.01 -24.18
CA TYR A 139 0.51 -2.90 -24.47
C TYR A 139 0.71 -3.62 -25.82
N LEU A 140 1.10 -2.89 -26.87
CA LEU A 140 1.40 -3.50 -28.18
C LEU A 140 2.48 -4.60 -28.08
N HIS A 141 3.55 -4.33 -27.33
CA HIS A 141 4.61 -5.29 -27.10
C HIS A 141 4.07 -6.54 -26.42
N LEU A 142 3.41 -6.40 -25.25
CA LEU A 142 2.88 -7.53 -24.50
C LEU A 142 1.79 -8.31 -25.26
N TYR A 143 0.97 -7.62 -26.05
CA TYR A 143 -0.01 -8.26 -26.93
C TYR A 143 0.67 -9.16 -27.97
N THR A 144 1.76 -8.67 -28.56
CA THR A 144 2.46 -9.35 -29.66
C THR A 144 3.38 -10.46 -29.14
N THR A 145 4.10 -10.24 -28.04
CA THR A 145 5.14 -11.17 -27.55
C THR A 145 4.65 -12.14 -26.48
N HIS A 146 3.60 -11.78 -25.74
CA HIS A 146 3.08 -12.59 -24.63
C HIS A 146 1.59 -12.94 -24.78
N GLY A 147 0.95 -12.57 -25.89
CA GLY A 147 -0.48 -12.84 -26.10
C GLY A 147 -1.40 -12.07 -25.16
N CYS A 148 -0.96 -10.96 -24.56
CA CYS A 148 -1.77 -10.20 -23.61
C CYS A 148 -3.01 -9.58 -24.29
N ARG A 149 -4.22 -9.94 -23.83
CA ARG A 149 -5.49 -9.43 -24.37
C ARG A 149 -6.24 -8.47 -23.46
N LEU A 150 -5.81 -8.31 -22.21
CA LEU A 150 -6.49 -7.46 -21.24
C LEU A 150 -5.48 -6.64 -20.44
N GLN A 151 -5.62 -5.31 -20.49
CA GLN A 151 -4.89 -4.41 -19.60
C GLN A 151 -5.80 -3.93 -18.47
N VAL A 152 -5.33 -4.10 -17.23
CA VAL A 152 -6.04 -3.70 -16.01
C VAL A 152 -5.32 -2.52 -15.35
N GLY A 153 -6.06 -1.47 -14.99
CA GLY A 153 -5.50 -0.29 -14.31
C GLY A 153 -6.53 0.43 -13.43
N GLY A 154 -6.10 1.50 -12.73
CA GLY A 154 -7.02 2.40 -12.04
C GLY A 154 -7.87 3.21 -13.02
N ALA A 155 -8.97 3.81 -12.56
CA ALA A 155 -9.86 4.62 -13.42
C ALA A 155 -9.13 5.80 -14.09
N ASP A 156 -8.07 6.32 -13.46
CA ASP A 156 -7.19 7.35 -14.00
C ASP A 156 -6.31 6.87 -15.17
N GLN A 157 -6.21 5.56 -15.40
CA GLN A 157 -5.45 4.95 -16.50
C GLN A 157 -6.27 4.69 -17.76
N TRP A 158 -7.57 5.00 -17.76
CA TRP A 158 -8.48 4.70 -18.88
C TRP A 158 -7.95 5.23 -20.22
N GLY A 159 -7.53 6.49 -20.27
CA GLY A 159 -6.99 7.10 -21.50
C GLY A 159 -5.79 6.32 -22.04
N ASN A 160 -4.83 5.99 -21.19
CA ASN A 160 -3.61 5.29 -21.61
C ASN A 160 -3.91 3.86 -22.09
N ILE A 161 -4.82 3.15 -21.41
CA ILE A 161 -5.28 1.81 -21.82
C ILE A 161 -5.90 1.84 -23.22
N VAL A 162 -6.83 2.78 -23.46
CA VAL A 162 -7.47 2.95 -24.77
C VAL A 162 -6.45 3.31 -25.84
N ALA A 163 -5.41 4.07 -25.51
CA ALA A 163 -4.31 4.37 -26.44
C ALA A 163 -3.60 3.09 -26.93
N GLY A 164 -3.36 2.15 -26.02
CA GLY A 164 -2.79 0.85 -26.35
C GLY A 164 -3.70 0.02 -27.26
N ILE A 165 -5.00 -0.04 -26.95
CA ILE A 165 -5.99 -0.74 -27.77
C ILE A 165 -6.03 -0.16 -29.20
N ASP A 166 -6.09 1.17 -29.32
CA ASP A 166 -6.07 1.86 -30.61
C ASP A 166 -4.79 1.58 -31.41
N LEU A 167 -3.63 1.57 -30.73
CA LEU A 167 -2.35 1.27 -31.35
C LEU A 167 -2.29 -0.18 -31.86
N ILE A 168 -2.74 -1.15 -31.05
CA ILE A 168 -2.84 -2.56 -31.43
C ILE A 168 -3.73 -2.71 -32.66
N LYS A 169 -4.93 -2.12 -32.64
CA LYS A 169 -5.87 -2.16 -33.76
C LYS A 169 -5.27 -1.58 -35.04
N ARG A 170 -4.54 -0.47 -34.95
CA ARG A 170 -3.91 0.16 -36.13
C ARG A 170 -2.74 -0.67 -36.67
N ARG A 171 -1.95 -1.32 -35.82
CA ARG A 171 -0.77 -2.10 -36.21
C ARG A 171 -1.12 -3.48 -36.77
N HIS A 172 -2.17 -4.11 -36.27
CA HIS A 172 -2.61 -5.44 -36.71
C HIS A 172 -3.76 -5.39 -37.72
N GLY A 173 -4.63 -4.37 -37.66
CA GLY A 173 -5.76 -4.22 -38.59
C GLY A 173 -5.43 -3.56 -39.94
N THR A 174 -4.16 -3.20 -40.21
CA THR A 174 -3.72 -2.60 -41.50
C THR A 174 -2.93 -3.57 -42.37
N GLN A 175 -2.94 -4.88 -42.09
CA GLN A 175 -2.40 -5.86 -43.03
C GLN A 175 -3.40 -6.09 -44.17
N GLU A 176 -3.52 -5.11 -45.07
CA GLU A 176 -4.21 -5.26 -46.35
C GLU A 176 -3.59 -6.43 -47.12
N GLY A 177 -4.38 -7.48 -47.38
CA GLY A 177 -4.00 -8.57 -48.28
C GLY A 177 -3.41 -9.83 -47.64
N LYS A 178 -3.36 -9.93 -46.31
CA LYS A 178 -3.24 -11.23 -45.64
C LYS A 178 -4.62 -11.63 -45.15
N GLU A 179 -5.05 -12.83 -45.54
CA GLU A 179 -6.26 -13.47 -45.03
C GLU A 179 -6.37 -13.21 -43.52
N GLU A 180 -7.55 -12.77 -43.08
CA GLU A 180 -7.88 -12.45 -41.70
C GLU A 180 -7.62 -13.65 -40.78
N GLU A 181 -6.35 -13.90 -40.42
CA GLU A 181 -6.04 -14.58 -39.18
C GLU A 181 -6.59 -13.64 -38.10
N GLN A 182 -7.79 -13.97 -37.61
CA GLN A 182 -8.58 -13.16 -36.69
C GLN A 182 -7.73 -12.79 -35.47
N SER A 183 -7.06 -11.64 -35.54
CA SER A 183 -6.29 -11.13 -34.43
C SER A 183 -7.28 -10.89 -33.29
N GLU A 184 -7.17 -11.65 -32.21
CA GLU A 184 -8.08 -11.53 -31.09
C GLU A 184 -8.11 -10.08 -30.56
N PRO A 185 -9.28 -9.55 -30.21
CA PRO A 185 -9.39 -8.17 -29.73
C PRO A 185 -8.59 -7.92 -28.44
N ALA A 186 -8.04 -6.71 -28.34
CA ALA A 186 -7.46 -6.18 -27.10
C ALA A 186 -8.52 -5.44 -26.28
N TYR A 187 -8.53 -5.68 -24.98
CA TYR A 187 -9.51 -5.16 -24.03
C TYR A 187 -8.86 -4.28 -22.96
N GLY A 188 -9.67 -3.43 -22.34
CA GLY A 188 -9.29 -2.60 -21.21
C GLY A 188 -10.28 -2.76 -20.07
N PHE A 189 -9.77 -2.84 -18.84
CA PHE A 189 -10.59 -2.91 -17.64
C PHE A 189 -10.03 -1.97 -16.58
N THR A 190 -10.87 -1.06 -16.09
CA THR A 190 -10.49 -0.11 -15.03
C THR A 190 -11.19 -0.41 -13.73
N VAL A 191 -10.47 -0.23 -12.63
CA VAL A 191 -11.01 -0.33 -11.27
C VAL A 191 -11.30 1.06 -10.72
N PRO A 192 -12.39 1.25 -9.96
CA PRO A 192 -12.72 2.56 -9.41
C PRO A 192 -11.61 3.07 -8.50
N LEU A 193 -11.39 4.39 -8.50
CA LEU A 193 -10.53 5.03 -7.51
C LEU A 193 -11.21 4.94 -6.15
N LEU A 194 -10.46 4.45 -5.16
CA LEU A 194 -10.97 4.39 -3.79
C LEU A 194 -10.98 5.80 -3.20
N THR A 195 -12.15 6.23 -2.76
CA THR A 195 -12.35 7.48 -2.04
C THR A 195 -12.84 7.21 -0.62
N THR A 196 -12.50 8.11 0.30
CA THR A 196 -13.12 8.18 1.62
C THR A 196 -14.57 8.69 1.48
N PRO A 197 -15.43 8.54 2.50
CA PRO A 197 -16.75 9.17 2.51
C PRO A 197 -16.70 10.70 2.33
N SER A 198 -15.58 11.34 2.70
CA SER A 198 -15.32 12.78 2.49
C SER A 198 -14.87 13.12 1.05
N GLY A 199 -14.75 12.13 0.16
CA GLY A 199 -14.32 12.32 -1.23
C GLY A 199 -12.80 12.37 -1.45
N GLU A 200 -11.99 12.27 -0.39
CA GLU A 200 -10.52 12.24 -0.50
C GLU A 200 -10.03 10.89 -1.02
N LYS A 201 -8.88 10.85 -1.71
CA LYS A 201 -8.29 9.56 -2.15
C LYS A 201 -7.94 8.70 -0.93
N PHE A 202 -8.41 7.44 -0.94
CA PHE A 202 -8.13 6.46 0.09
C PHE A 202 -6.62 6.26 0.26
N GLY A 203 -6.15 6.14 1.50
CA GLY A 203 -4.72 6.02 1.81
C GLY A 203 -3.93 7.33 1.84
N LYS A 204 -4.57 8.49 1.61
CA LYS A 204 -3.97 9.82 1.87
C LYS A 204 -4.54 10.44 3.15
N SER A 205 -4.39 9.78 4.30
CA SER A 205 -4.71 10.45 5.57
C SER A 205 -3.69 11.57 5.81
N ALA A 206 -4.15 12.82 5.91
CA ALA A 206 -3.42 14.00 6.44
C ALA A 206 -1.86 13.92 6.37
N GLY A 207 -1.32 13.72 5.16
CA GLY A 207 0.12 13.79 4.90
C GLY A 207 0.93 12.48 4.86
N ASN A 208 0.40 11.32 5.27
CA ASN A 208 1.15 10.05 5.26
C ASN A 208 0.44 8.96 4.46
N ALA A 209 1.14 8.43 3.44
CA ALA A 209 0.74 7.21 2.74
C ALA A 209 0.93 5.98 3.64
N VAL A 210 0.04 4.99 3.51
CA VAL A 210 0.19 3.68 4.16
C VAL A 210 0.99 2.79 3.22
N TRP A 211 2.23 2.51 3.58
CA TRP A 211 3.14 1.73 2.75
C TRP A 211 2.98 0.24 3.04
N VAL A 212 3.13 -0.59 2.01
CA VAL A 212 3.20 -2.06 2.16
C VAL A 212 4.56 -2.54 2.65
N ASN A 213 5.59 -1.67 2.62
CA ASN A 213 6.90 -1.97 3.18
C ASN A 213 6.88 -1.76 4.70
N SER A 214 7.17 -2.82 5.47
CA SER A 214 7.22 -2.81 6.93
C SER A 214 8.25 -1.85 7.53
N GLU A 215 9.29 -1.46 6.78
CA GLU A 215 10.28 -0.47 7.22
C GLU A 215 9.74 0.96 7.20
N MET A 216 8.81 1.24 6.28
CA MET A 216 8.19 2.55 6.08
C MET A 216 6.88 2.69 6.85
N THR A 217 6.10 1.61 6.94
CA THR A 217 4.91 1.52 7.78
C THR A 217 5.00 0.22 8.57
N PRO A 218 5.31 0.28 9.87
CA PRO A 218 5.35 -0.91 10.71
C PRO A 218 4.08 -1.76 10.58
N VAL A 219 4.21 -3.08 10.65
CA VAL A 219 3.07 -4.00 10.42
C VAL A 219 1.91 -3.73 11.39
N LEU A 220 2.20 -3.40 12.64
CA LEU A 220 1.19 -3.00 13.60
C LEU A 220 0.45 -1.72 13.16
N ASP A 221 1.14 -0.78 12.54
CA ASP A 221 0.53 0.47 12.05
C ASP A 221 -0.32 0.24 10.80
N PHE A 222 0.14 -0.65 9.92
CA PHE A 222 -0.66 -1.14 8.79
C PHE A 222 -1.94 -1.81 9.29
N TYR A 223 -1.84 -2.71 10.27
CA TYR A 223 -3.00 -3.35 10.89
C TYR A 223 -3.94 -2.31 11.52
N GLN A 224 -3.41 -1.40 12.33
CA GLN A 224 -4.19 -0.33 12.99
C GLN A 224 -4.87 0.61 12.00
N TYR A 225 -4.27 0.86 10.83
CA TYR A 225 -4.91 1.66 9.80
C TYR A 225 -6.26 1.05 9.36
N PHE A 226 -6.34 -0.27 9.22
CA PHE A 226 -7.58 -0.96 8.88
C PHE A 226 -8.54 -1.07 10.06
N VAL A 227 -8.04 -1.28 11.29
CA VAL A 227 -8.88 -1.26 12.50
C VAL A 227 -9.61 0.08 12.67
N ARG A 228 -8.97 1.18 12.28
CA ARG A 228 -9.49 2.55 12.45
C ARG A 228 -10.49 2.97 11.37
N GLN A 229 -10.73 2.16 10.34
CA GLN A 229 -11.66 2.49 9.28
C GLN A 229 -13.09 2.70 9.81
N SER A 230 -13.82 3.63 9.20
CA SER A 230 -15.19 3.94 9.62
C SER A 230 -16.13 2.78 9.35
N ASP A 231 -17.22 2.71 10.11
CA ASP A 231 -18.29 1.73 9.89
C ASP A 231 -18.89 1.85 8.49
N ALA A 232 -19.02 3.06 7.96
CA ALA A 232 -19.51 3.30 6.61
C ALA A 232 -18.57 2.74 5.51
N ALA A 233 -17.27 2.62 5.78
CA ALA A 233 -16.29 2.16 4.80
C ALA A 233 -16.03 0.65 4.86
N VAL A 234 -16.09 0.05 6.06
CA VAL A 234 -15.57 -1.31 6.31
C VAL A 234 -16.18 -2.38 5.40
N GLY A 235 -17.49 -2.31 5.13
CA GLY A 235 -18.17 -3.27 4.26
C GLY A 235 -17.68 -3.21 2.81
N ASN A 236 -17.42 -2.01 2.28
CA ASN A 236 -16.86 -1.86 0.94
C ASN A 236 -15.40 -2.33 0.90
N LEU A 237 -14.62 -1.97 1.92
CA LEU A 237 -13.21 -2.38 2.01
C LEU A 237 -13.03 -3.90 2.11
N LEU A 238 -13.92 -4.60 2.83
CA LEU A 238 -13.94 -6.07 2.87
C LEU A 238 -14.11 -6.65 1.46
N ARG A 239 -15.05 -6.11 0.66
CA ARG A 239 -15.31 -6.57 -0.71
C ARG A 239 -14.15 -6.30 -1.67
N ILE A 240 -13.40 -5.22 -1.45
CA ILE A 240 -12.33 -4.78 -2.36
C ILE A 240 -10.98 -5.44 -2.02
N PHE A 241 -10.67 -5.60 -0.73
CA PHE A 241 -9.34 -5.95 -0.26
C PHE A 241 -9.19 -7.37 0.27
N THR A 242 -10.24 -8.17 0.27
CA THR A 242 -10.22 -9.54 0.81
C THR A 242 -10.71 -10.56 -0.21
N PHE A 243 -10.50 -11.84 0.10
CA PHE A 243 -11.05 -12.97 -0.64
C PHE A 243 -12.29 -13.58 0.04
N LEU A 244 -12.85 -12.90 1.06
CA LEU A 244 -14.02 -13.39 1.77
C LEU A 244 -15.21 -13.52 0.81
N PRO A 245 -15.96 -14.64 0.87
CA PRO A 245 -17.23 -14.78 0.17
C PRO A 245 -18.22 -13.67 0.55
N LEU A 246 -19.07 -13.25 -0.39
CA LEU A 246 -19.97 -12.11 -0.19
C LEU A 246 -20.99 -12.35 0.94
N ASP A 247 -21.50 -13.58 1.07
CA ASP A 247 -22.37 -14.04 2.14
C ASP A 247 -21.70 -13.99 3.52
N GLN A 248 -20.40 -14.32 3.58
CA GLN A 248 -19.61 -14.16 4.81
C GLN A 248 -19.43 -12.68 5.15
N ILE A 249 -19.19 -11.82 4.16
CA ILE A 249 -19.10 -10.37 4.37
C ILE A 249 -20.44 -9.84 4.93
N GLU A 250 -21.58 -10.26 4.39
CA GLU A 250 -22.90 -9.86 4.89
C GLU A 250 -23.11 -10.28 6.35
N THR A 251 -22.73 -11.52 6.69
CA THR A 251 -22.79 -12.02 8.07
C THR A 251 -21.88 -11.21 9.00
N ILE A 252 -20.68 -10.86 8.56
CA ILE A 252 -19.71 -10.06 9.33
C ILE A 252 -20.28 -8.67 9.61
N ILE A 253 -20.91 -8.04 8.62
CA ILE A 253 -21.50 -6.71 8.77
C ILE A 253 -22.70 -6.75 9.70
N SER A 254 -23.61 -7.71 9.53
CA SER A 254 -24.77 -7.86 10.42
C SER A 254 -24.34 -8.03 11.88
N ARG A 255 -23.33 -8.87 12.15
CA ARG A 255 -22.78 -9.04 13.51
C ARG A 255 -22.09 -7.79 14.05
N HIS A 256 -21.45 -7.00 13.18
CA HIS A 256 -20.82 -5.74 13.59
C HIS A 256 -21.86 -4.69 13.97
N GLU A 257 -23.01 -4.65 13.29
CA GLU A 257 -24.10 -3.71 13.59
C GLU A 257 -24.75 -3.96 14.96
N GLU A 258 -24.68 -5.18 15.50
CA GLU A 258 -25.14 -5.50 16.86
C GLU A 258 -24.31 -4.80 17.95
N ASP A 259 -23.01 -4.62 17.74
CA ASP A 259 -22.11 -3.95 18.68
C ASP A 259 -20.92 -3.28 17.95
N PRO A 260 -21.14 -2.10 17.33
CA PRO A 260 -20.11 -1.41 16.54
C PRO A 260 -18.88 -1.02 17.37
N GLY A 261 -19.05 -0.85 18.69
CA GLY A 261 -17.99 -0.49 19.62
C GLY A 261 -16.87 -1.52 19.70
N LYS A 262 -17.17 -2.80 19.44
CA LYS A 262 -16.17 -3.88 19.38
C LYS A 262 -15.30 -3.85 18.13
N ARG A 263 -15.70 -3.10 17.09
CA ARG A 263 -15.00 -3.00 15.80
C ARG A 263 -14.77 -4.35 15.14
N TYR A 264 -15.77 -5.23 15.19
CA TYR A 264 -15.67 -6.62 14.75
C TYR A 264 -15.29 -6.72 13.26
N ALA A 265 -16.01 -6.01 12.39
CA ALA A 265 -15.73 -6.03 10.95
C ALA A 265 -14.34 -5.45 10.62
N GLN A 266 -13.93 -4.38 11.30
CA GLN A 266 -12.64 -3.74 11.03
C GLN A 266 -11.45 -4.61 11.44
N ARG A 267 -11.59 -5.42 12.49
CA ARG A 267 -10.55 -6.37 12.91
C ARG A 267 -10.38 -7.50 11.91
N ILE A 268 -11.50 -7.98 11.35
CA ILE A 268 -11.45 -8.98 10.28
C ILE A 268 -10.78 -8.36 9.06
N LEU A 269 -11.22 -7.16 8.64
CA LEU A 269 -10.57 -6.43 7.55
C LEU A 269 -9.06 -6.29 7.79
N ALA A 270 -8.65 -5.83 8.97
CA ALA A 270 -7.25 -5.66 9.32
C ALA A 270 -6.47 -6.98 9.29
N HIS A 271 -7.05 -8.07 9.78
CA HIS A 271 -6.42 -9.39 9.73
C HIS A 271 -6.28 -9.89 8.29
N GLU A 272 -7.33 -9.80 7.48
CA GLU A 272 -7.32 -10.21 6.07
C GLU A 272 -6.27 -9.45 5.26
N THR A 273 -6.25 -8.11 5.36
CA THR A 273 -5.33 -7.28 4.57
C THR A 273 -3.90 -7.40 5.05
N THR A 274 -3.68 -7.51 6.37
CA THR A 274 -2.33 -7.73 6.91
C THR A 274 -1.81 -9.11 6.54
N SER A 275 -2.67 -10.15 6.58
CA SER A 275 -2.28 -11.51 6.16
C SER A 275 -1.92 -11.57 4.68
N LEU A 276 -2.66 -10.83 3.85
CA LEU A 276 -2.41 -10.74 2.41
C LEU A 276 -1.05 -10.09 2.09
N ILE A 277 -0.65 -9.07 2.85
CA ILE A 277 0.53 -8.23 2.55
C ILE A 277 1.79 -8.68 3.29
N HIS A 278 1.63 -9.10 4.54
CA HIS A 278 2.74 -9.41 5.47
C HIS A 278 2.72 -10.88 5.94
N GLY A 279 1.71 -11.66 5.56
CA GLY A 279 1.59 -13.08 5.92
C GLY A 279 0.86 -13.29 7.24
N GLU A 280 0.37 -14.53 7.42
CA GLU A 280 -0.51 -14.89 8.54
C GLU A 280 0.13 -14.67 9.91
N SER A 281 1.41 -15.06 10.05
CA SER A 281 2.13 -14.97 11.33
C SER A 281 2.22 -13.52 11.81
N LEU A 282 2.58 -12.60 10.90
CA LEU A 282 2.70 -11.18 11.23
C LEU A 282 1.33 -10.53 11.46
N ALA A 283 0.28 -11.00 10.78
CA ALA A 283 -1.09 -10.55 11.05
C ALA A 283 -1.58 -10.97 12.45
N HIS A 284 -1.33 -12.21 12.88
CA HIS A 284 -1.63 -12.66 14.24
C HIS A 284 -0.83 -11.89 15.28
N GLN A 285 0.45 -11.65 15.01
CA GLN A 285 1.31 -10.85 15.89
C GLN A 285 0.77 -9.41 16.02
N ALA A 286 0.43 -8.75 14.91
CA ALA A 286 -0.13 -7.41 14.91
C ALA A 286 -1.50 -7.34 15.61
N ALA A 287 -2.35 -8.36 15.45
CA ALA A 287 -3.61 -8.46 16.16
C ALA A 287 -3.42 -8.62 17.68
N ALA A 288 -2.45 -9.45 18.10
CA ALA A 288 -2.10 -9.60 19.51
C ALA A 288 -1.57 -8.28 20.09
N ALA A 289 -0.66 -7.61 19.37
CA ALA A 289 -0.11 -6.33 19.76
C ALA A 289 -1.18 -5.22 19.83
N SER A 290 -2.14 -5.22 18.90
CA SER A 290 -3.31 -4.33 18.93
C SER A 290 -4.10 -4.52 20.22
N ARG A 291 -4.46 -5.76 20.56
CA ARG A 291 -5.23 -6.03 21.77
C ARG A 291 -4.51 -5.55 23.02
N VAL A 292 -3.23 -5.87 23.10
CA VAL A 292 -2.35 -5.52 24.22
C VAL A 292 -2.23 -4.00 24.41
N LEU A 293 -2.17 -3.23 23.32
CA LEU A 293 -1.96 -1.78 23.39
C LEU A 293 -3.24 -0.96 23.55
N TYR A 294 -4.36 -1.44 23.03
CA TYR A 294 -5.57 -0.61 22.85
C TYR A 294 -6.81 -1.15 23.56
N GLU A 295 -6.82 -2.38 24.05
CA GLU A 295 -8.07 -3.05 24.45
C GLU A 295 -8.01 -3.79 25.78
N SER A 296 -6.89 -4.46 26.08
CA SER A 296 -6.73 -5.13 27.36
C SER A 296 -6.61 -4.10 28.48
N ASP A 297 -7.20 -4.42 29.64
CA ASP A 297 -6.77 -3.80 30.88
C ASP A 297 -5.26 -4.02 30.99
N ILE A 298 -4.51 -2.92 31.06
CA ILE A 298 -3.06 -2.92 31.11
C ILE A 298 -2.59 -3.86 32.23
N HIS A 299 -3.30 -3.89 33.36
CA HIS A 299 -3.01 -4.76 34.51
C HIS A 299 -3.20 -6.26 34.25
N SER A 300 -4.01 -6.64 33.26
CA SER A 300 -4.23 -8.05 32.89
C SER A 300 -3.15 -8.63 31.96
N THR A 301 -2.19 -7.80 31.52
CA THR A 301 -1.18 -8.20 30.53
C THR A 301 0.20 -8.39 31.18
N SER A 302 0.95 -9.41 30.75
CA SER A 302 2.34 -9.65 31.17
C SER A 302 3.35 -9.12 30.16
N LEU A 303 4.60 -8.86 30.59
CA LEU A 303 5.70 -8.50 29.69
C LEU A 303 6.02 -9.59 28.70
N SER A 304 5.86 -10.87 29.05
CA SER A 304 6.01 -11.97 28.10
C SER A 304 5.03 -11.86 26.93
N SER A 305 3.79 -11.43 27.20
CA SER A 305 2.79 -11.14 26.17
C SER A 305 3.22 -9.95 25.29
N PHE A 306 3.69 -8.86 25.90
CA PHE A 306 4.25 -7.71 25.16
C PHE A 306 5.46 -8.08 24.31
N ARG A 307 6.44 -8.81 24.85
CA ARG A 307 7.65 -9.23 24.14
C ARG A 307 7.32 -10.10 22.94
N ASN A 308 6.36 -11.01 23.09
CA ASN A 308 5.93 -11.87 22.00
C ASN A 308 5.13 -11.09 20.94
N ALA A 309 4.18 -10.26 21.36
CA ALA A 309 3.33 -9.49 20.46
C ALA A 309 4.08 -8.37 19.73
N LEU A 310 5.01 -7.69 20.40
CA LEU A 310 5.79 -6.56 19.87
C LEU A 310 7.24 -6.94 19.56
N LYS A 311 7.51 -8.22 19.34
CA LYS A 311 8.83 -8.68 18.93
C LYS A 311 9.27 -7.95 17.65
N GLY A 312 10.35 -7.18 17.74
CA GLY A 312 10.88 -6.39 16.64
C GLY A 312 10.16 -5.07 16.37
N ASP A 313 9.14 -4.70 17.17
CA ASP A 313 8.50 -3.40 17.09
C ASP A 313 9.36 -2.35 17.81
N ARG A 314 9.55 -1.20 17.16
CA ARG A 314 10.40 -0.11 17.66
C ARG A 314 9.85 0.55 18.93
N ARG A 315 8.57 0.31 19.25
CA ARG A 315 7.91 0.83 20.45
C ARG A 315 8.34 0.10 21.71
N LEU A 316 8.82 -1.14 21.61
CA LEU A 316 9.26 -1.92 22.75
C LEU A 316 10.77 -1.72 22.99
N VAL A 317 11.10 -1.13 24.13
CA VAL A 317 12.47 -0.89 24.58
C VAL A 317 12.69 -1.62 25.89
N ILE A 318 13.54 -2.64 25.87
CA ILE A 318 13.90 -3.43 27.06
C ILE A 318 15.23 -2.90 27.57
N LEU A 319 15.27 -2.54 28.86
CA LEU A 319 16.47 -1.98 29.50
C LEU A 319 16.66 -2.57 30.91
N PRO A 320 17.92 -2.62 31.40
CA PRO A 320 18.22 -2.94 32.78
C PRO A 320 17.46 -2.06 33.78
N SER A 321 17.04 -2.66 34.90
CA SER A 321 16.34 -1.96 35.99
C SER A 321 17.11 -0.76 36.51
N ASN A 322 18.44 -0.86 36.65
CA ASN A 322 19.28 0.25 37.08
C ASN A 322 19.19 1.46 36.13
N LYS A 323 19.06 1.25 34.82
CA LYS A 323 18.92 2.34 33.85
C LYS A 323 17.53 2.97 33.95
N LEU A 324 16.48 2.15 33.97
CA LEU A 324 15.09 2.64 34.03
C LEU A 324 14.76 3.38 35.33
N LEU A 325 15.30 2.91 36.46
CA LEU A 325 15.03 3.44 37.80
C LEU A 325 16.00 4.55 38.24
N THR A 326 16.94 4.97 37.38
CA THR A 326 17.83 6.12 37.66
C THR A 326 17.77 7.19 36.59
N THR A 327 17.30 6.85 35.38
CA THR A 327 17.21 7.79 34.26
C THR A 327 15.90 8.57 34.33
N PRO A 328 15.94 9.92 34.28
CA PRO A 328 14.72 10.73 34.16
C PRO A 328 13.88 10.30 32.95
N MET A 329 12.57 10.15 33.12
CA MET A 329 11.67 9.65 32.08
C MET A 329 11.80 10.43 30.77
N VAL A 330 11.97 11.75 30.83
CA VAL A 330 12.18 12.63 29.67
C VAL A 330 13.36 12.20 28.78
N ASN A 331 14.42 11.64 29.35
CA ASN A 331 15.54 11.12 28.57
C ASN A 331 15.14 9.83 27.86
N LEU A 332 14.42 8.94 28.55
CA LEU A 332 13.88 7.69 27.98
C LEU A 332 12.89 7.98 26.83
N LEU A 333 12.08 9.04 26.94
CA LEU A 333 11.17 9.47 25.88
C LEU A 333 11.90 9.93 24.60
N VAL A 334 13.03 10.60 24.77
CA VAL A 334 13.88 11.06 23.65
C VAL A 334 14.65 9.88 23.06
N GLU A 335 15.29 9.05 23.89
CA GLU A 335 16.00 7.84 23.46
C GLU A 335 15.08 6.85 22.74
N GLY A 336 13.87 6.66 23.25
CA GLY A 336 12.83 5.82 22.65
C GLY A 336 12.09 6.47 21.47
N GLY A 337 12.46 7.71 21.09
CA GLY A 337 11.92 8.39 19.91
C GLY A 337 10.46 8.87 20.00
N LEU A 338 9.82 8.81 21.17
CA LEU A 338 8.44 9.29 21.36
C LEU A 338 8.35 10.83 21.24
N VAL A 339 9.42 11.52 21.63
CA VAL A 339 9.57 12.99 21.51
C VAL A 339 10.91 13.34 20.88
N LYS A 340 10.96 14.44 20.12
CA LYS A 340 12.17 14.94 19.47
C LYS A 340 13.12 15.65 20.42
N SER A 341 12.62 16.16 21.55
CA SER A 341 13.42 16.91 22.53
C SER A 341 12.79 16.90 23.92
N LYS A 342 13.60 17.20 24.93
CA LYS A 342 13.14 17.31 26.33
C LYS A 342 12.08 18.40 26.51
N ASN A 343 12.26 19.54 25.84
CA ASN A 343 11.29 20.64 25.89
C ASN A 343 9.93 20.25 25.30
N GLN A 344 9.91 19.35 24.31
CA GLN A 344 8.66 18.83 23.76
C GLN A 344 7.92 17.99 24.80
N ALA A 345 8.62 17.13 25.56
CA ALA A 345 8.00 16.37 26.65
C ALA A 345 7.41 17.28 27.73
N ASP A 346 8.15 18.30 28.16
CA ASP A 346 7.68 19.28 29.16
C ASP A 346 6.40 20.00 28.67
N THR A 347 6.35 20.36 27.38
CA THR A 347 5.18 21.00 26.78
C THR A 347 3.98 20.06 26.72
N LEU A 348 4.18 18.80 26.30
CA LEU A 348 3.13 17.79 26.22
C LEU A 348 2.54 17.47 27.58
N ALA A 349 3.37 17.32 28.61
CA ALA A 349 2.93 17.05 29.97
C ALA A 349 2.06 18.20 30.51
N LYS A 350 2.48 19.46 30.29
CA LYS A 350 1.69 20.66 30.67
C LYS A 350 0.34 20.73 29.95
N GLN A 351 0.28 20.30 28.70
CA GLN A 351 -0.96 20.23 27.91
C GLN A 351 -1.82 18.99 28.24
N GLY A 352 -1.37 18.12 29.14
CA GLY A 352 -2.06 16.87 29.49
C GLY A 352 -2.04 15.82 28.37
N GLY A 353 -1.12 15.95 27.42
CA GLY A 353 -0.97 15.07 26.26
C GLY A 353 -0.05 13.87 26.47
N LEU A 354 0.61 13.79 27.64
CA LEU A 354 1.44 12.65 28.06
C LEU A 354 0.67 11.77 29.04
N GLN A 355 0.69 10.46 28.81
CA GLN A 355 0.06 9.48 29.71
C GLN A 355 1.03 8.37 30.04
N LEU A 356 1.01 7.90 31.30
CA LEU A 356 1.70 6.71 31.78
C LEU A 356 0.66 5.71 32.26
N ASN A 357 0.68 4.49 31.71
CA ASN A 357 -0.28 3.41 32.01
C ASN A 357 -1.74 3.87 31.97
N GLY A 358 -2.08 4.73 31.01
CA GLY A 358 -3.42 5.29 30.82
C GLY A 358 -3.74 6.52 31.69
N SER A 359 -2.93 6.83 32.70
CA SER A 359 -3.10 8.01 33.56
C SER A 359 -2.32 9.21 33.04
N LYS A 360 -2.84 10.43 33.18
CA LYS A 360 -2.12 11.65 32.76
C LYS A 360 -0.85 11.82 33.60
N GLU A 361 0.25 12.15 32.92
CA GLU A 361 1.56 12.38 33.56
C GLU A 361 2.00 13.83 33.35
N SER A 362 2.15 14.56 34.46
CA SER A 362 2.46 16.00 34.48
C SER A 362 3.93 16.33 34.71
N ASN A 363 4.73 15.39 35.21
CA ASN A 363 6.15 15.59 35.50
C ASN A 363 7.02 14.62 34.68
N PRO A 364 7.39 14.98 33.43
CA PRO A 364 8.19 14.11 32.59
C PRO A 364 9.64 13.96 33.08
N ARG A 365 10.08 14.76 34.07
CA ARG A 365 11.44 14.76 34.60
C ARG A 365 11.63 13.85 35.80
N ARG A 366 10.55 13.26 36.33
CA ARG A 366 10.66 12.27 37.40
C ARG A 366 11.33 11.00 36.89
N VAL A 367 11.90 10.24 37.82
CA VAL A 367 12.42 8.90 37.57
C VAL A 367 11.30 7.90 37.83
N LEU A 368 11.16 6.90 36.96
CA LEU A 368 10.18 5.83 37.14
C LEU A 368 10.52 5.03 38.40
N GLN A 369 9.49 4.63 39.13
CA GLN A 369 9.56 3.77 40.30
C GLN A 369 9.04 2.37 39.95
N MET A 370 9.32 1.37 40.78
CA MET A 370 8.83 0.01 40.53
C MET A 370 7.31 -0.07 40.41
N ASP A 371 6.57 0.77 41.13
CA ASP A 371 5.10 0.83 41.07
C ASP A 371 4.56 1.39 39.74
N ASP A 372 5.41 2.07 38.96
CA ASP A 372 5.07 2.49 37.60
C ASP A 372 5.12 1.32 36.59
N PHE A 373 5.71 0.19 36.98
CA PHE A 373 5.78 -1.00 36.14
C PHE A 373 4.59 -1.91 36.45
N VAL A 374 3.74 -2.06 35.46
CA VAL A 374 2.58 -2.94 35.49
C VAL A 374 3.05 -4.36 35.72
N ASN A 375 2.49 -5.00 36.74
CA ASN A 375 2.89 -6.32 37.23
C ASN A 375 4.40 -6.43 37.57
N GLY A 376 5.07 -5.29 37.79
CA GLY A 376 6.52 -5.23 38.00
C GLY A 376 7.35 -5.50 36.75
N GLU A 377 6.77 -5.43 35.54
CA GLU A 377 7.48 -5.85 34.32
C GLU A 377 7.60 -4.76 33.24
N PHE A 378 6.58 -3.91 33.02
CA PHE A 378 6.62 -2.91 31.94
C PHE A 378 5.85 -1.63 32.25
N ALA A 379 6.21 -0.53 31.60
CA ALA A 379 5.51 0.76 31.65
C ALA A 379 5.14 1.20 30.23
N ILE A 380 3.91 1.68 30.02
CA ILE A 380 3.43 2.18 28.73
C ILE A 380 3.28 3.70 28.80
N ILE A 381 3.98 4.40 27.93
CA ILE A 381 3.92 5.85 27.81
C ILE A 381 3.28 6.23 26.48
N ARG A 382 2.24 7.06 26.51
CA ARG A 382 1.46 7.46 25.34
C ARG A 382 1.52 8.96 25.10
N LYS A 383 1.60 9.33 23.82
CA LYS A 383 1.45 10.69 23.29
C LYS A 383 0.48 10.63 22.12
N GLY A 384 -0.77 11.06 22.33
CA GLY A 384 -1.83 10.90 21.33
C GLY A 384 -2.02 9.43 20.93
N ASN A 385 -1.71 9.10 19.66
CA ASN A 385 -1.78 7.73 19.13
C ASN A 385 -0.41 7.00 19.11
N GLU A 386 0.67 7.66 19.53
CA GLU A 386 2.02 7.10 19.60
C GLU A 386 2.28 6.49 20.98
N HIS A 387 3.00 5.37 21.01
CA HIS A 387 3.29 4.60 22.23
C HIS A 387 4.79 4.33 22.33
N LEU A 388 5.30 4.35 23.57
CA LEU A 388 6.60 3.81 23.96
C LEU A 388 6.36 2.85 25.12
N ILE A 389 6.97 1.67 25.06
CA ILE A 389 6.81 0.62 26.07
C ILE A 389 8.19 0.30 26.60
N LEU A 390 8.36 0.53 27.89
CA LEU A 390 9.61 0.30 28.61
C LEU A 390 9.47 -1.01 29.38
N GLY A 391 10.19 -2.04 28.97
CA GLY A 391 10.22 -3.32 29.66
C GLY A 391 11.46 -3.46 30.53
N LEU A 392 11.32 -4.06 31.70
CA LEU A 392 12.44 -4.45 32.55
C LEU A 392 13.15 -5.67 31.95
N GLU A 393 14.47 -5.60 31.87
CA GLU A 393 15.33 -6.76 31.69
C GLU A 393 15.45 -7.46 33.04
N ASN A 394 14.67 -8.53 33.22
CA ASN A 394 14.74 -9.39 34.41
C ASN A 394 16.09 -10.07 34.53
#